data_AF-A0A2K1NX49-F1
#
_entry.id   AF-A0A2K1NX49-F1
#
_cell.length_a   1.000
_cell.length_b   1.000
_cell.length_c   1.000
_cell.angle_alpha   90.00
_cell.angle_beta   90.00
_cell.angle_gamma   90.00
#
_symmetry.space_group_name_H-M   'P 1'
#
loop_
_entity.id
_entity.type
_entity.pdbx_description
1 polymer ?
#
loop_
_entity_poly.entity_id
_entity_poly.type
_entity_poly.pdbx_seq_one_letter_code
_entity_poly.pdbx_strand_id
1 'polypeptide(L)'
;MENLELLVVGGGPAGLSAALAAANYGIKVSLAEEREFLGGQLIKQTHRFFGSEKEYAGTRGIDILRKLIDEVNKNKNIEVLLSSRVLGIYEDNVVTILNDHKMKKYYPQSIIFATGASEKFLAFENNDLPGIFGAGAVQTLMNVYGVMPATNVLMIGSGNIGLIVSYQLLQAGVKVAAIVEAAPKIGGYSVHASKLRRLGVPILTSHTIKKAIGKEKVEGAVICELDNDWNEVKDTEQLIKCDAICLSVGLTPLVDLLKQRKVKTTYVSELGGYVPLRDENMETSIKNLFVAGDVSGIEEATAAMIEGQIAGLSVAKRIGKNNKKEIEKRIEEGKNELELLRSGPVGKKIRKGLSKLGLNHGKNYNENFSEEALDISHLMKTGVPSEENLKNKLPSEEKVFDKGPIAISECFQRFPCDPCVKSCPFNAISENGNINNIPYVDFEKCTGCGICVSKCPGLAMFVVHKNFSETTSVVIMPYEFLPRPHKGEIVKVFDREGKYLCDGKVIRILDGKFQDKTAAVSIEIPKRYYLQARNFKVEE
;
A
#
# COMPACT_ATOMS: atom_id res chain seq x y z
N MET A 1 26.92 17.13 26.05
CA MET A 1 25.47 16.88 26.21
C MET A 1 24.76 18.04 25.56
N GLU A 2 23.88 17.77 24.60
CA GLU A 2 23.27 18.81 23.77
C GLU A 2 21.76 18.90 24.09
N ASN A 3 21.28 20.12 24.36
CA ASN A 3 19.86 20.39 24.58
C ASN A 3 19.16 20.55 23.23
N LEU A 4 18.04 19.86 23.03
CA LEU A 4 17.26 19.91 21.80
C LEU A 4 15.83 20.40 22.08
N GLU A 5 15.21 21.12 21.15
CA GLU A 5 13.78 21.46 21.26
C GLU A 5 12.91 20.23 20.92
N LEU A 6 13.15 19.62 19.76
CA LEU A 6 12.48 18.38 19.33
C LEU A 6 13.49 17.38 18.77
N LEU A 7 13.46 16.16 19.28
CA LEU A 7 14.10 15.00 18.65
C LEU A 7 13.04 14.11 17.98
N VAL A 8 13.16 13.89 16.68
CA VAL A 8 12.36 12.90 15.94
C VAL A 8 13.23 11.67 15.70
N VAL A 9 12.72 10.50 16.08
CA VAL A 9 13.44 9.22 15.96
C VAL A 9 12.83 8.38 14.85
N GLY A 10 13.56 8.25 13.73
CA GLY A 10 13.17 7.51 12.53
C GLY A 10 12.91 8.44 11.34
N GLY A 11 13.63 8.25 10.24
CA GLY A 11 13.55 9.03 9.00
C GLY A 11 12.56 8.45 7.98
N GLY A 12 11.54 7.71 8.43
CA GLY A 12 10.45 7.21 7.59
C GLY A 12 9.37 8.27 7.29
N PRO A 13 8.29 7.92 6.56
CA PRO A 13 7.23 8.87 6.20
C PRO A 13 6.65 9.64 7.38
N ALA A 14 6.35 8.94 8.49
CA ALA A 14 5.83 9.59 9.70
C ALA A 14 6.83 10.59 10.31
N GLY A 15 8.10 10.22 10.39
CA GLY A 15 9.15 11.08 10.97
C GLY A 15 9.46 12.29 10.09
N LEU A 16 9.53 12.12 8.78
CA LEU A 16 9.71 13.22 7.83
C LEU A 16 8.53 14.22 7.93
N SER A 17 7.30 13.71 7.92
CA SER A 17 6.10 14.54 8.08
C SER A 17 6.05 15.25 9.43
N ALA A 18 6.43 14.58 10.52
CA ALA A 18 6.50 15.17 11.86
C ALA A 18 7.55 16.29 11.94
N ALA A 19 8.74 16.05 11.39
CA ALA A 19 9.80 17.04 11.37
C ALA A 19 9.38 18.30 10.59
N LEU A 20 8.83 18.13 9.38
CA LEU A 20 8.31 19.23 8.56
C LEU A 20 7.19 19.99 9.26
N ALA A 21 6.23 19.28 9.83
CA ALA A 21 5.09 19.88 10.52
C ALA A 21 5.52 20.76 11.70
N ALA A 22 6.47 20.31 12.52
CA ALA A 22 7.00 21.11 13.62
C ALA A 22 7.89 22.27 13.14
N ALA A 23 8.81 21.99 12.22
CA ALA A 23 9.79 22.96 11.72
C ALA A 23 9.17 24.14 10.97
N ASN A 24 8.05 23.92 10.28
CA ASN A 24 7.30 24.97 9.58
C ASN A 24 6.67 25.99 10.54
N TYR A 25 6.54 25.66 11.83
CA TYR A 25 6.13 26.60 12.89
C TYR A 25 7.30 27.09 13.75
N GLY A 26 8.54 26.92 13.27
CA GLY A 26 9.74 27.49 13.86
C GLY A 26 10.41 26.65 14.96
N ILE A 27 9.97 25.41 15.18
CA ILE A 27 10.61 24.49 16.13
C ILE A 27 11.91 23.96 15.53
N LYS A 28 13.00 23.96 16.32
CA LYS A 28 14.25 23.31 15.91
C LYS A 28 14.14 21.79 16.09
N VAL A 29 14.34 21.07 15.00
CA VAL A 29 14.17 19.62 14.95
C VAL A 29 15.50 18.95 14.66
N SER A 30 15.91 18.00 15.50
CA SER A 30 16.92 17.01 15.14
C SER A 30 16.20 15.72 14.72
N LEU A 31 16.43 15.27 13.49
CA LEU A 31 15.85 14.05 12.92
C LEU A 31 16.93 12.96 12.89
N ALA A 32 16.83 11.98 13.79
CA ALA A 32 17.77 10.86 13.86
C ALA A 32 17.29 9.67 13.03
N GLU A 33 18.14 9.21 12.11
CA GLU A 33 17.92 8.03 11.26
C GLU A 33 19.10 7.07 11.43
N GLU A 34 18.82 5.78 11.64
CA GLU A 34 19.87 4.79 11.86
C GLU A 34 20.65 4.44 10.58
N ARG A 35 20.05 4.65 9.40
CA ARG A 35 20.65 4.37 8.09
C ARG A 35 21.40 5.57 7.52
N GLU A 36 22.17 5.29 6.48
CA GLU A 36 22.90 6.29 5.69
C GLU A 36 21.99 7.15 4.80
N PHE A 37 20.69 6.86 4.77
CA PHE A 37 19.70 7.57 3.95
C PHE A 37 18.33 7.60 4.63
N LEU A 38 17.55 8.64 4.31
CA LEU A 38 16.17 8.80 4.74
C LEU A 38 15.21 7.96 3.90
N GLY A 39 14.02 7.71 4.46
CA GLY A 39 12.84 7.28 3.70
C GLY A 39 12.15 6.02 4.20
N GLY A 40 12.73 5.32 5.18
CA GLY A 40 12.11 4.15 5.79
C GLY A 40 11.63 3.13 4.76
N GLN A 41 10.33 2.83 4.76
CA GLN A 41 9.74 1.88 3.79
C GLN A 41 9.31 2.52 2.47
N LEU A 42 9.15 3.86 2.39
CA LEU A 42 8.73 4.54 1.16
C LEU A 42 9.73 4.39 0.02
N ILE A 43 11.02 4.33 0.34
CA ILE A 43 12.11 4.19 -0.65
C ILE A 43 11.96 2.91 -1.50
N LYS A 44 11.23 1.93 -1.00
CA LYS A 44 10.99 0.64 -1.65
C LYS A 44 9.69 0.61 -2.47
N GLN A 45 8.85 1.64 -2.39
CA GLN A 45 7.49 1.63 -2.95
C GLN A 45 7.50 2.19 -4.37
N THR A 46 7.75 1.32 -5.35
CA THR A 46 7.65 1.67 -6.78
C THR A 46 6.21 1.78 -7.26
N HIS A 47 5.22 1.27 -6.51
CA HIS A 47 3.79 1.35 -6.84
C HIS A 47 3.17 2.71 -6.46
N ARG A 48 2.01 3.04 -7.05
CA ARG A 48 1.20 4.23 -6.70
C ARG A 48 0.37 3.98 -5.44
N PHE A 49 0.24 4.96 -4.55
CA PHE A 49 -0.60 4.83 -3.36
C PHE A 49 -2.10 5.01 -3.62
N PHE A 50 -2.87 4.40 -2.73
CA PHE A 50 -4.29 4.64 -2.52
C PHE A 50 -4.47 5.78 -1.50
N GLY A 51 -5.71 6.25 -1.33
CA GLY A 51 -6.05 7.41 -0.52
C GLY A 51 -6.50 8.59 -1.37
N SER A 52 -6.41 9.79 -0.79
CA SER A 52 -6.78 11.04 -1.46
C SER A 52 -5.58 11.64 -2.20
N GLU A 53 -5.83 12.27 -3.34
CA GLU A 53 -4.84 13.07 -4.07
C GLU A 53 -4.12 14.10 -3.19
N LYS A 54 -4.81 14.66 -2.18
CA LYS A 54 -4.21 15.59 -1.19
C LYS A 54 -2.99 14.97 -0.48
N GLU A 55 -3.08 13.68 -0.20
CA GLU A 55 -2.02 12.88 0.41
C GLU A 55 -1.23 12.08 -0.62
N TYR A 56 -1.12 12.65 -1.83
CA TYR A 56 -0.34 12.12 -2.93
C TYR A 56 -0.83 10.79 -3.50
N ALA A 57 -2.09 10.39 -3.27
CA ALA A 57 -2.63 9.19 -3.91
C ALA A 57 -2.53 9.30 -5.44
N GLY A 58 -2.24 8.16 -6.08
CA GLY A 58 -1.88 8.15 -7.49
C GLY A 58 -0.43 8.57 -7.77
N THR A 59 0.37 8.97 -6.78
CA THR A 59 1.82 9.18 -6.92
C THR A 59 2.58 7.95 -6.43
N ARG A 60 3.74 7.64 -7.03
CA ARG A 60 4.59 6.52 -6.57
C ARG A 60 5.26 6.88 -5.25
N GLY A 61 5.36 5.91 -4.34
CA GLY A 61 5.92 6.15 -3.00
C GLY A 61 7.35 6.69 -3.02
N ILE A 62 8.18 6.26 -3.98
CA ILE A 62 9.53 6.81 -4.18
C ILE A 62 9.55 8.29 -4.56
N ASP A 63 8.53 8.78 -5.27
CA ASP A 63 8.47 10.19 -5.69
C ASP A 63 7.91 11.08 -4.58
N ILE A 64 6.98 10.56 -3.78
CA ILE A 64 6.55 11.20 -2.51
C ILE A 64 7.73 11.35 -1.58
N LEU A 65 8.54 10.30 -1.44
CA LEU A 65 9.74 10.34 -0.61
C LEU A 65 10.72 11.42 -1.07
N ARG A 66 11.02 11.49 -2.37
CA ARG A 66 11.91 12.52 -2.92
C ARG A 66 11.42 13.92 -2.57
N LYS A 67 10.11 14.17 -2.72
CA LYS A 67 9.51 15.44 -2.34
C LYS A 67 9.69 15.75 -0.85
N LEU A 68 9.41 14.79 0.04
CA LEU A 68 9.56 14.98 1.49
C LEU A 68 11.03 15.24 1.89
N ILE A 69 11.98 14.48 1.32
CA ILE A 69 13.41 14.70 1.56
C ILE A 69 13.84 16.08 1.07
N ASP A 70 13.40 16.50 -0.11
CA ASP A 70 13.71 17.83 -0.67
C ASP A 70 13.18 18.95 0.23
N GLU A 71 11.97 18.81 0.78
CA GLU A 71 11.40 19.77 1.72
C GLU A 71 12.17 19.80 3.04
N VAL A 72 12.55 18.62 3.57
CA VAL A 72 13.35 18.51 4.81
C VAL A 72 14.71 19.19 4.63
N ASN A 73 15.41 18.90 3.54
CA ASN A 73 16.73 19.47 3.26
C ASN A 73 16.71 20.99 3.04
N LYS A 74 15.59 21.54 2.56
CA LYS A 74 15.41 22.99 2.37
C LYS A 74 15.04 23.71 3.67
N ASN A 75 14.55 22.99 4.69
CA ASN A 75 14.09 23.60 5.93
C ASN A 75 15.26 23.79 6.91
N LYS A 76 15.64 25.05 7.13
CA LYS A 76 16.75 25.44 8.02
C LYS A 76 16.55 25.10 9.50
N ASN A 77 15.32 24.77 9.91
CA ASN A 77 15.02 24.37 11.28
C ASN A 77 15.16 22.85 11.49
N ILE A 78 15.49 22.07 10.46
CA ILE A 78 15.69 20.62 10.57
C ILE A 78 17.17 20.29 10.40
N GLU A 79 17.74 19.64 11.40
CA GLU A 79 19.05 19.00 11.34
C GLU A 79 18.85 17.49 11.17
N VAL A 80 19.36 16.93 10.07
CA VAL A 80 19.30 15.49 9.82
C VAL A 80 20.55 14.82 10.34
N LEU A 81 20.37 13.87 11.26
CA LEU A 81 21.42 13.03 11.82
C LEU A 81 21.30 11.63 11.18
N LEU A 82 22.04 11.39 10.09
CA LEU A 82 22.13 10.07 9.44
C LEU A 82 23.10 9.16 10.19
N SER A 83 23.01 7.85 9.94
CA SER A 83 23.84 6.83 10.60
C SER A 83 23.88 7.00 12.12
N SER A 84 22.73 7.37 12.68
CA SER A 84 22.55 7.83 14.05
C SER A 84 21.48 6.98 14.72
N ARG A 85 21.90 5.85 15.29
CA ARG A 85 21.00 4.91 15.95
C ARG A 85 20.72 5.35 17.38
N VAL A 86 19.46 5.59 17.70
CA VAL A 86 19.00 5.75 19.09
C VAL A 86 19.09 4.39 19.79
N LEU A 87 20.01 4.28 20.76
CA LEU A 87 20.22 3.05 21.54
C LEU A 87 19.32 2.95 22.75
N GLY A 88 18.98 4.09 23.35
CA GLY A 88 18.11 4.10 24.51
C GLY A 88 17.65 5.47 24.97
N ILE A 89 16.62 5.43 25.81
CA ILE A 89 15.98 6.58 26.46
C ILE A 89 15.83 6.30 27.95
N TYR A 90 16.29 7.23 28.79
CA TYR A 90 16.32 7.08 30.24
C TYR A 90 15.19 7.87 30.93
N GLU A 91 14.98 7.63 32.23
CA GLU A 91 13.87 8.22 32.99
C GLU A 91 13.90 9.75 33.06
N ASP A 92 15.10 10.34 33.00
CA ASP A 92 15.36 11.78 32.94
C ASP A 92 15.23 12.36 31.52
N ASN A 93 14.64 11.60 30.58
CA ASN A 93 14.49 11.93 29.16
C ASN A 93 15.79 12.05 28.38
N VAL A 94 16.93 11.62 28.94
CA VAL A 94 18.18 11.54 28.18
C VAL A 94 18.05 10.50 27.09
N VAL A 95 18.45 10.86 25.88
CA VAL A 95 18.53 9.94 24.74
C VAL A 95 19.99 9.70 24.39
N THR A 96 20.38 8.43 24.29
CA THR A 96 21.72 8.05 23.80
C THR A 96 21.65 7.62 22.35
N ILE A 97 22.47 8.30 21.53
CA ILE A 97 22.57 8.06 20.09
C ILE A 97 23.99 7.61 19.78
N LEU A 98 24.10 6.50 19.06
CA LEU A 98 25.34 6.02 18.46
C LEU A 98 25.46 6.58 17.04
N ASN A 99 26.50 7.38 16.82
CA ASN A 99 26.85 7.93 15.51
C ASN A 99 28.37 7.90 15.35
N ASP A 100 28.87 7.41 14.21
CA ASP A 100 30.31 7.29 13.94
C ASP A 100 31.09 6.63 15.11
N HIS A 101 30.59 5.47 15.57
CA HIS A 101 31.11 4.72 16.74
C HIS A 101 31.20 5.51 18.06
N LYS A 102 30.62 6.70 18.13
CA LYS A 102 30.59 7.55 19.33
C LYS A 102 29.19 7.58 19.90
N MET A 103 29.09 7.35 21.20
CA MET A 103 27.85 7.54 21.95
C MET A 103 27.74 8.99 22.41
N LYS A 104 26.70 9.69 21.97
CA LYS A 104 26.36 11.04 22.40
C LYS A 104 25.05 11.03 23.18
N LYS A 105 24.96 11.91 24.18
CA LYS A 105 23.77 12.09 25.02
C LYS A 105 23.08 13.42 24.70
N TYR A 106 21.79 13.34 24.44
CA TYR A 106 20.93 14.47 24.10
C TYR A 106 19.81 14.65 25.14
N TYR A 107 19.43 15.89 25.38
CA TYR A 107 18.36 16.30 26.31
C TYR A 107 17.27 17.04 25.54
N PRO A 108 16.35 16.31 24.89
CA PRO A 108 15.24 16.91 24.15
C PRO A 108 14.12 17.41 25.09
N GLN A 109 13.53 18.56 24.77
CA GLN A 109 12.33 19.05 25.46
C GLN A 109 11.08 18.24 25.08
N SER A 110 11.01 17.78 23.82
CA SER A 110 9.99 16.86 23.30
C SER A 110 10.61 15.79 22.40
N ILE A 111 10.00 14.61 22.34
CA ILE A 111 10.44 13.48 21.50
C ILE A 111 9.27 12.94 20.70
N ILE A 112 9.48 12.65 19.42
CA ILE A 112 8.55 11.88 18.58
C ILE A 112 9.24 10.57 18.17
N PHE A 113 8.69 9.43 18.57
CA PHE A 113 9.12 8.12 18.06
C PHE A 113 8.32 7.77 16.80
N ALA A 114 9.02 7.65 15.67
CA ALA A 114 8.51 7.22 14.38
C ALA A 114 9.30 6.02 13.86
N THR A 115 9.57 5.06 14.75
CA THR A 115 10.47 3.91 14.55
C THR A 115 9.89 2.83 13.62
N GLY A 116 8.59 2.90 13.33
CA GLY A 116 7.91 1.96 12.44
C GLY A 116 7.70 0.59 13.08
N ALA A 117 7.82 -0.46 12.27
CA ALA A 117 7.52 -1.84 12.62
C ALA A 117 8.51 -2.83 11.99
N SER A 118 8.56 -4.04 12.54
CA SER A 118 9.33 -5.18 12.02
C SER A 118 8.42 -6.26 11.46
N GLU A 119 8.96 -7.09 10.56
CA GLU A 119 8.22 -8.19 9.95
C GLU A 119 7.99 -9.32 10.95
N LYS A 120 6.82 -9.96 10.86
CA LYS A 120 6.55 -11.22 11.55
C LYS A 120 7.13 -12.38 10.74
N PHE A 121 7.63 -13.37 11.45
CA PHE A 121 8.11 -14.62 10.87
C PHE A 121 7.16 -15.75 11.23
N LEU A 122 7.03 -16.71 10.31
CA LEU A 122 6.25 -17.92 10.50
C LEU A 122 7.19 -19.09 10.81
N ALA A 123 6.85 -19.89 11.81
CA ALA A 123 7.56 -21.13 12.12
C ALA A 123 7.02 -22.27 11.25
N PHE A 124 7.90 -22.94 10.52
CA PHE A 124 7.61 -24.14 9.73
C PHE A 124 8.91 -24.94 9.55
N GLU A 125 8.82 -26.21 9.14
CA GLU A 125 10.00 -27.06 8.97
C GLU A 125 10.94 -26.48 7.88
N ASN A 126 12.24 -26.39 8.20
CA ASN A 126 13.29 -25.81 7.37
C ASN A 126 13.10 -24.30 7.04
N ASN A 127 12.48 -23.54 7.94
CA ASN A 127 12.24 -22.10 7.74
C ASN A 127 13.49 -21.20 7.84
N ASP A 128 14.66 -21.79 8.05
CA ASP A 128 15.97 -21.16 8.15
C ASP A 128 16.83 -21.34 6.88
N LEU A 129 16.33 -22.06 5.88
CA LEU A 129 17.04 -22.26 4.62
C LEU A 129 17.32 -20.92 3.89
N PRO A 130 18.55 -20.73 3.34
CA PRO A 130 18.82 -19.65 2.41
C PRO A 130 17.83 -19.63 1.24
N GLY A 131 17.31 -18.44 0.91
CA GLY A 131 16.22 -18.27 -0.05
C GLY A 131 14.86 -18.00 0.61
N ILE A 132 14.77 -18.04 1.94
CA ILE A 132 13.61 -17.57 2.70
C ILE A 132 13.82 -16.11 3.08
N PHE A 133 12.91 -15.24 2.68
CA PHE A 133 12.99 -13.80 2.87
C PHE A 133 11.71 -13.24 3.49
N GLY A 134 11.83 -12.15 4.25
CA GLY A 134 10.70 -11.24 4.48
C GLY A 134 10.41 -10.41 3.22
N ALA A 135 9.15 -10.00 3.03
CA ALA A 135 8.73 -9.12 1.94
C ALA A 135 9.50 -7.80 1.92
N GLY A 136 9.81 -7.24 3.08
CA GLY A 136 10.61 -6.04 3.24
C GLY A 136 12.06 -6.24 2.79
N ALA A 137 12.63 -7.44 2.98
CA ALA A 137 13.95 -7.81 2.49
C ALA A 137 13.96 -7.97 0.96
N VAL A 138 12.96 -8.68 0.39
CA VAL A 138 12.78 -8.81 -1.07
C VAL A 138 12.70 -7.44 -1.74
N GLN A 139 11.87 -6.54 -1.21
CA GLN A 139 11.78 -5.17 -1.74
C GLN A 139 13.10 -4.40 -1.61
N THR A 140 13.88 -4.64 -0.55
CA THR A 140 15.18 -3.97 -0.38
C THR A 140 16.17 -4.43 -1.44
N LEU A 141 16.29 -5.74 -1.66
CA LEU A 141 17.16 -6.29 -2.69
C LEU A 141 16.80 -5.73 -4.06
N MET A 142 15.52 -5.84 -4.44
CA MET A 142 15.05 -5.49 -5.78
C MET A 142 14.97 -3.97 -6.02
N ASN A 143 14.29 -3.23 -5.14
CA ASN A 143 13.93 -1.83 -5.41
C ASN A 143 14.98 -0.82 -4.92
N VAL A 144 15.87 -1.21 -3.99
CA VAL A 144 16.94 -0.33 -3.48
C VAL A 144 18.27 -0.70 -4.08
N TYR A 145 18.63 -1.99 -4.07
CA TYR A 145 19.94 -2.45 -4.54
C TYR A 145 19.96 -2.99 -5.97
N GLY A 146 18.80 -3.13 -6.64
CA GLY A 146 18.73 -3.66 -8.00
C GLY A 146 19.14 -5.14 -8.11
N VAL A 147 19.07 -5.88 -7.01
CA VAL A 147 19.43 -7.30 -6.93
C VAL A 147 18.17 -8.14 -7.05
N MET A 148 18.12 -9.00 -8.07
CA MET A 148 17.06 -10.00 -8.21
C MET A 148 17.16 -11.02 -7.08
N PRO A 149 16.12 -11.20 -6.24
CA PRO A 149 16.19 -12.07 -5.07
C PRO A 149 16.21 -13.56 -5.43
N ALA A 150 15.51 -13.94 -6.50
CA ALA A 150 15.36 -15.31 -7.00
C ALA A 150 14.69 -15.29 -8.40
N THR A 151 14.54 -16.44 -9.06
CA THR A 151 13.88 -16.54 -10.39
C THR A 151 12.42 -16.99 -10.31
N ASN A 152 12.02 -17.69 -9.25
CA ASN A 152 10.68 -18.24 -9.05
C ASN A 152 10.30 -18.29 -7.55
N VAL A 153 9.53 -17.31 -7.10
CA VAL A 153 9.19 -17.08 -5.69
C VAL A 153 7.82 -17.67 -5.35
N LEU A 154 7.73 -18.36 -4.21
CA LEU A 154 6.47 -18.65 -3.52
C LEU A 154 6.16 -17.55 -2.50
N MET A 155 5.02 -16.88 -2.63
CA MET A 155 4.59 -15.84 -1.68
C MET A 155 3.68 -16.44 -0.61
N ILE A 156 4.00 -16.21 0.67
CA ILE A 156 3.18 -16.59 1.82
C ILE A 156 2.56 -15.33 2.43
N GLY A 157 1.24 -15.24 2.37
CA GLY A 157 0.43 -14.11 2.82
C GLY A 157 -0.09 -13.25 1.66
N SER A 158 -1.40 -12.96 1.69
CA SER A 158 -2.10 -12.17 0.67
C SER A 158 -2.57 -10.80 1.16
N GLY A 159 -1.97 -10.29 2.24
CA GLY A 159 -2.14 -8.88 2.64
C GLY A 159 -1.65 -7.90 1.57
N ASN A 160 -1.92 -6.60 1.73
CA ASN A 160 -1.51 -5.57 0.77
C ASN A 160 -0.01 -5.69 0.39
N ILE A 161 0.88 -5.87 1.38
CA ILE A 161 2.31 -6.06 1.14
C ILE A 161 2.57 -7.27 0.24
N GLY A 162 2.06 -8.45 0.59
CA GLY A 162 2.29 -9.68 -0.18
C GLY A 162 1.82 -9.57 -1.64
N LEU A 163 0.64 -8.96 -1.88
CA LEU A 163 0.13 -8.74 -3.22
C LEU A 163 0.97 -7.71 -4.00
N ILE A 164 1.36 -6.60 -3.36
CA ILE A 164 2.18 -5.55 -3.99
C ILE A 164 3.57 -6.10 -4.35
N VAL A 165 4.22 -6.81 -3.42
CA VAL A 165 5.54 -7.39 -3.64
C VAL A 165 5.50 -8.47 -4.71
N SER A 166 4.46 -9.31 -4.73
CA SER A 166 4.26 -10.28 -5.82
C SER A 166 4.18 -9.59 -7.18
N TYR A 167 3.49 -8.46 -7.27
CA TYR A 167 3.43 -7.71 -8.52
C TYR A 167 4.79 -7.10 -8.91
N GLN A 168 5.51 -6.53 -7.95
CA GLN A 168 6.84 -5.96 -8.19
C GLN A 168 7.86 -7.04 -8.62
N LEU A 169 7.77 -8.26 -8.06
CA LEU A 169 8.57 -9.41 -8.50
C LEU A 169 8.34 -9.69 -9.99
N LEU A 170 7.09 -9.73 -10.45
CA LEU A 170 6.78 -9.90 -11.88
C LEU A 170 7.36 -8.75 -12.72
N GLN A 171 7.32 -7.51 -12.23
CA GLN A 171 7.92 -6.36 -12.94
C GLN A 171 9.45 -6.46 -13.06
N ALA A 172 10.10 -7.16 -12.13
CA ALA A 172 11.53 -7.43 -12.15
C ALA A 172 11.89 -8.72 -12.94
N GLY A 173 10.93 -9.33 -13.64
CA GLY A 173 11.15 -10.56 -14.41
C GLY A 173 11.14 -11.84 -13.56
N VAL A 174 10.79 -11.74 -12.27
CA VAL A 174 10.72 -12.91 -11.37
C VAL A 174 9.36 -13.56 -11.49
N LYS A 175 9.32 -14.89 -11.65
CA LYS A 175 8.07 -15.65 -11.61
C LYS A 175 7.54 -15.71 -10.18
N VAL A 176 6.23 -15.54 -10.03
CA VAL A 176 5.53 -15.85 -8.77
C VAL A 176 4.79 -17.17 -8.95
N ALA A 177 5.23 -18.21 -8.24
CA ALA A 177 4.69 -19.56 -8.35
C ALA A 177 3.22 -19.61 -7.90
N ALA A 178 2.94 -19.04 -6.74
CA ALA A 178 1.61 -18.86 -6.16
C ALA A 178 1.68 -17.84 -5.02
N ILE A 179 0.50 -17.36 -4.61
CA ILE A 179 0.29 -16.66 -3.35
C ILE A 179 -0.54 -17.55 -2.45
N VAL A 180 -0.03 -17.87 -1.27
CA VAL A 180 -0.65 -18.78 -0.30
C VAL A 180 -1.19 -17.97 0.86
N GLU A 181 -2.48 -18.10 1.16
CA GLU A 181 -3.17 -17.38 2.23
C GLU A 181 -3.86 -18.37 3.15
N ALA A 182 -3.53 -18.29 4.44
CA ALA A 182 -4.09 -19.18 5.43
C ALA A 182 -5.56 -18.86 5.74
N ALA A 183 -5.96 -17.59 5.67
CA ALA A 183 -7.36 -17.20 5.80
C ALA A 183 -8.22 -17.71 4.61
N PRO A 184 -9.54 -17.91 4.80
CA PRO A 184 -10.45 -18.32 3.72
C PRO A 184 -10.74 -17.22 2.69
N LYS A 185 -10.04 -16.08 2.78
CA LYS A 185 -10.18 -14.93 1.91
C LYS A 185 -8.86 -14.16 1.85
N ILE A 186 -8.68 -13.45 0.76
CA ILE A 186 -7.57 -12.53 0.51
C ILE A 186 -7.57 -11.42 1.55
N GLY A 187 -6.40 -11.12 2.10
CA GLY A 187 -6.22 -10.13 3.17
C GLY A 187 -6.10 -8.68 2.68
N GLY A 188 -5.58 -8.47 1.47
CA GLY A 188 -5.38 -7.16 0.86
C GLY A 188 -6.55 -6.68 -0.01
N TYR A 189 -6.35 -5.55 -0.68
CA TYR A 189 -7.34 -4.96 -1.57
C TYR A 189 -7.56 -5.83 -2.82
N SER A 190 -8.83 -6.01 -3.19
CA SER A 190 -9.23 -6.88 -4.29
C SER A 190 -8.61 -6.46 -5.62
N VAL A 191 -8.39 -5.17 -5.84
CA VAL A 191 -7.73 -4.66 -7.06
C VAL A 191 -6.28 -5.14 -7.21
N HIS A 192 -5.55 -5.32 -6.10
CA HIS A 192 -4.22 -5.91 -6.14
C HIS A 192 -4.26 -7.39 -6.51
N ALA A 193 -5.22 -8.12 -5.96
CA ALA A 193 -5.43 -9.52 -6.31
C ALA A 193 -5.83 -9.67 -7.78
N SER A 194 -6.82 -8.91 -8.26
CA SER A 194 -7.26 -8.93 -9.66
C SER A 194 -6.16 -8.58 -10.64
N LYS A 195 -5.24 -7.69 -10.25
CA LYS A 195 -4.05 -7.34 -11.04
C LYS A 195 -3.11 -8.55 -11.20
N LEU A 196 -2.91 -9.35 -10.15
CA LEU A 196 -2.11 -10.57 -10.19
C LEU A 196 -2.80 -11.73 -10.92
N ARG A 197 -4.11 -11.92 -10.70
CA ARG A 197 -4.90 -12.96 -11.39
C ARG A 197 -4.92 -12.77 -12.89
N ARG A 198 -5.06 -11.53 -13.36
CA ARG A 198 -4.92 -11.16 -14.79
C ARG A 198 -3.57 -11.53 -15.41
N LEU A 199 -2.52 -11.63 -14.60
CA LEU A 199 -1.18 -12.06 -15.03
C LEU A 199 -0.99 -13.58 -14.98
N GLY A 200 -1.98 -14.31 -14.46
CA GLY A 200 -1.99 -15.76 -14.31
C GLY A 200 -1.45 -16.26 -12.98
N VAL A 201 -1.17 -15.39 -12.00
CA VAL A 201 -0.65 -15.83 -10.69
C VAL A 201 -1.77 -16.48 -9.87
N PRO A 202 -1.65 -17.74 -9.44
CA PRO A 202 -2.64 -18.38 -8.59
C PRO A 202 -2.62 -17.80 -7.17
N ILE A 203 -3.80 -17.67 -6.56
CA ILE A 203 -3.98 -17.28 -5.17
C ILE A 203 -4.76 -18.41 -4.47
N LEU A 204 -4.15 -19.01 -3.47
CA LEU A 204 -4.67 -20.17 -2.74
C LEU A 204 -5.05 -19.75 -1.32
N THR A 205 -6.33 -19.50 -1.09
CA THR A 205 -6.90 -19.22 0.25
C THR A 205 -7.15 -20.51 1.01
N SER A 206 -7.22 -20.46 2.34
CA SER A 206 -7.30 -21.66 3.20
C SER A 206 -6.13 -22.61 2.98
N HIS A 207 -4.93 -22.08 2.73
CA HIS A 207 -3.72 -22.88 2.56
C HIS A 207 -2.57 -22.28 3.39
N THR A 208 -1.70 -23.14 3.93
CA THR A 208 -0.47 -22.70 4.61
C THR A 208 0.75 -23.43 4.08
N ILE A 209 1.94 -22.90 4.40
CA ILE A 209 3.20 -23.60 4.21
C ILE A 209 3.43 -24.57 5.36
N LYS A 210 3.77 -25.82 5.02
CA LYS A 210 4.11 -26.88 5.96
C LYS A 210 5.61 -26.99 6.15
N LYS A 211 6.36 -26.96 5.04
CA LYS A 211 7.83 -27.02 5.05
C LYS A 211 8.48 -26.45 3.81
N ALA A 212 9.71 -25.97 3.94
CA ALA A 212 10.60 -25.73 2.81
C ALA A 212 11.33 -27.02 2.42
N ILE A 213 11.62 -27.17 1.13
CA ILE A 213 12.39 -28.26 0.54
C ILE A 213 13.73 -27.71 0.08
N GLY A 214 14.82 -28.35 0.49
CA GLY A 214 16.17 -27.96 0.15
C GLY A 214 17.20 -28.55 1.11
N LYS A 215 18.48 -28.49 0.73
CA LYS A 215 19.61 -28.84 1.61
C LYS A 215 20.45 -27.61 1.95
N GLU A 216 20.93 -26.91 0.92
CA GLU A 216 21.76 -25.70 1.07
C GLU A 216 20.97 -24.41 0.86
N LYS A 217 19.86 -24.50 0.11
CA LYS A 217 18.96 -23.40 -0.21
C LYS A 217 17.58 -23.94 -0.58
N VAL A 218 16.59 -23.07 -0.70
CA VAL A 218 15.24 -23.41 -1.16
C VAL A 218 15.27 -23.96 -2.60
N GLU A 219 14.63 -25.12 -2.79
CA GLU A 219 14.36 -25.77 -4.09
C GLU A 219 12.85 -26.05 -4.30
N GLY A 220 12.05 -25.85 -3.24
CA GLY A 220 10.60 -25.93 -3.27
C GLY A 220 9.99 -25.72 -1.89
N ALA A 221 8.67 -25.85 -1.82
CA ALA A 221 7.93 -25.86 -0.56
C ALA A 221 6.75 -26.83 -0.64
N VAL A 222 6.37 -27.40 0.50
CA VAL A 222 5.11 -28.13 0.64
C VAL A 222 4.09 -27.20 1.29
N ILE A 223 2.94 -27.07 0.64
CA ILE A 223 1.77 -26.38 1.17
C ILE A 223 0.66 -27.40 1.44
N CYS A 224 -0.31 -27.06 2.29
CA CYS A 224 -1.49 -27.89 2.54
C CYS A 224 -2.72 -27.01 2.78
N GLU A 225 -3.90 -27.60 2.64
CA GLU A 225 -5.16 -26.94 2.99
C GLU A 225 -5.33 -26.81 4.51
N LEU A 226 -6.11 -25.81 4.91
CA LEU A 226 -6.54 -25.56 6.28
C LEU A 226 -8.06 -25.71 6.39
N ASP A 227 -8.51 -26.37 7.45
CA ASP A 227 -9.93 -26.39 7.83
C ASP A 227 -10.37 -25.06 8.49
N ASN A 228 -11.64 -25.00 8.90
CA ASN A 228 -12.19 -23.80 9.55
C ASN A 228 -11.59 -23.52 10.94
N ASP A 229 -10.97 -24.53 11.56
CA ASP A 229 -10.32 -24.47 12.86
C ASP A 229 -8.79 -24.23 12.74
N TRP A 230 -8.31 -23.95 11.51
CA TRP A 230 -6.90 -23.72 11.18
C TRP A 230 -5.99 -24.95 11.37
N ASN A 231 -6.56 -26.16 11.36
CA ASN A 231 -5.78 -27.38 11.33
C ASN A 231 -5.42 -27.76 9.89
N GLU A 232 -4.26 -28.38 9.72
CA GLU A 232 -3.85 -28.96 8.45
C GLU A 232 -4.80 -30.09 8.03
N VAL A 233 -5.32 -30.03 6.81
CA VAL A 233 -6.14 -31.11 6.24
C VAL A 233 -5.20 -32.19 5.69
N LYS A 234 -5.35 -33.42 6.19
CA LYS A 234 -4.55 -34.57 5.75
C LYS A 234 -4.74 -34.85 4.26
N ASP A 235 -3.67 -35.32 3.61
CA ASP A 235 -3.67 -35.75 2.20
C ASP A 235 -4.00 -34.62 1.20
N THR A 236 -3.77 -33.36 1.61
CA THR A 236 -3.90 -32.16 0.76
C THR A 236 -2.56 -31.51 0.42
N GLU A 237 -1.46 -32.16 0.78
CA GLU A 237 -0.12 -31.65 0.55
C GLU A 237 0.18 -31.48 -0.95
N GLN A 238 0.67 -30.30 -1.31
CA GLN A 238 1.08 -29.96 -2.66
C GLN A 238 2.53 -29.48 -2.65
N LEU A 239 3.36 -30.06 -3.52
CA LEU A 239 4.73 -29.60 -3.74
C LEU A 239 4.74 -28.47 -4.77
N ILE A 240 5.21 -27.29 -4.36
CA ILE A 240 5.42 -26.13 -5.22
C ILE A 240 6.92 -25.95 -5.47
N LYS A 241 7.36 -26.09 -6.72
CA LYS A 241 8.73 -25.76 -7.12
C LYS A 241 8.94 -24.24 -7.06
N CYS A 242 9.96 -23.81 -6.33
CA CYS A 242 10.38 -22.42 -6.18
C CYS A 242 11.84 -22.38 -5.73
N ASP A 243 12.58 -21.32 -6.02
CA ASP A 243 13.96 -21.11 -5.57
C ASP A 243 14.06 -20.07 -4.44
N ALA A 244 12.92 -19.49 -4.03
CA ALA A 244 12.79 -18.68 -2.84
C ALA A 244 11.35 -18.70 -2.29
N ILE A 245 11.23 -18.44 -0.98
CA ILE A 245 9.96 -18.24 -0.27
C ILE A 245 9.97 -16.82 0.31
N CYS A 246 8.92 -16.06 0.02
CA CYS A 246 8.75 -14.70 0.54
C CYS A 246 7.62 -14.67 1.56
N LEU A 247 7.92 -14.26 2.79
CA LEU A 247 6.99 -14.18 3.91
C LEU A 247 6.40 -12.77 4.05
N SER A 248 5.08 -12.67 4.02
CA SER A 248 4.29 -11.44 4.25
C SER A 248 3.15 -11.72 5.23
N VAL A 249 3.49 -12.19 6.43
CA VAL A 249 2.54 -12.67 7.45
C VAL A 249 2.22 -11.63 8.55
N GLY A 250 2.45 -10.36 8.26
CA GLY A 250 2.12 -9.22 9.12
C GLY A 250 3.34 -8.54 9.74
N LEU A 251 3.07 -7.48 10.50
CA LEU A 251 4.09 -6.61 11.11
C LEU A 251 3.85 -6.47 12.63
N THR A 252 4.92 -6.17 13.37
CA THR A 252 4.92 -5.88 14.80
C THR A 252 5.51 -4.49 15.06
N PRO A 253 4.78 -3.57 15.72
CA PRO A 253 5.29 -2.24 16.10
C PRO A 253 6.59 -2.29 16.93
N LEU A 254 7.55 -1.42 16.61
CA LEU A 254 8.86 -1.35 17.31
C LEU A 254 8.79 -0.47 18.56
N VAL A 255 8.25 -1.04 19.64
CA VAL A 255 7.95 -0.34 20.91
C VAL A 255 9.07 -0.41 21.97
N ASP A 256 10.22 -0.97 21.65
CA ASP A 256 11.27 -1.27 22.63
C ASP A 256 11.80 -0.02 23.35
N LEU A 257 12.07 1.06 22.60
CA LEU A 257 12.49 2.35 23.18
C LEU A 257 11.39 2.97 24.06
N LEU A 258 10.12 2.80 23.69
CA LEU A 258 8.99 3.29 24.49
C LEU A 258 8.90 2.55 25.83
N LYS A 259 9.13 1.23 25.82
CA LYS A 259 9.16 0.40 27.02
C LYS A 259 10.33 0.78 27.94
N GLN A 260 11.50 1.12 27.41
CA GLN A 260 12.62 1.64 28.22
C GLN A 260 12.21 2.89 29.01
N ARG A 261 11.43 3.79 28.39
CA ARG A 261 10.89 5.00 29.05
C ARG A 261 9.65 4.75 29.93
N LYS A 262 9.25 3.49 30.10
CA LYS A 262 8.04 3.06 30.84
C LYS A 262 6.75 3.67 30.28
N VAL A 263 6.70 3.94 28.97
CA VAL A 263 5.44 4.26 28.29
C VAL A 263 4.50 3.06 28.46
N LYS A 264 3.24 3.32 28.85
CA LYS A 264 2.25 2.26 28.98
C LYS A 264 1.97 1.66 27.60
N THR A 265 2.13 0.34 27.46
CA THR A 265 1.82 -0.40 26.24
C THR A 265 0.76 -1.45 26.50
N THR A 266 -0.07 -1.76 25.51
CA THR A 266 -1.07 -2.83 25.58
C THR A 266 -1.07 -3.67 24.31
N TYR A 267 -1.52 -4.93 24.40
CA TYR A 267 -1.60 -5.83 23.25
C TYR A 267 -2.94 -5.65 22.53
N VAL A 268 -2.88 -5.23 21.26
CA VAL A 268 -4.03 -5.05 20.37
C VAL A 268 -3.73 -5.74 19.05
N SER A 269 -4.26 -6.94 18.86
CA SER A 269 -4.02 -7.75 17.65
C SER A 269 -4.45 -7.04 16.36
N GLU A 270 -5.53 -6.24 16.41
CA GLU A 270 -5.99 -5.45 15.27
C GLU A 270 -4.98 -4.41 14.80
N LEU A 271 -4.08 -3.94 15.68
CA LEU A 271 -3.04 -2.95 15.41
C LEU A 271 -1.63 -3.57 15.28
N GLY A 272 -1.55 -4.89 15.16
CA GLY A 272 -0.29 -5.62 14.90
C GLY A 272 0.40 -6.21 16.12
N GLY A 273 -0.06 -5.93 17.35
CA GLY A 273 0.51 -6.50 18.57
C GLY A 273 0.58 -5.49 19.71
N TYR A 274 1.74 -5.39 20.36
CA TYR A 274 1.95 -4.38 21.40
C TYR A 274 2.02 -2.98 20.79
N VAL A 275 1.20 -2.07 21.28
CA VAL A 275 1.16 -0.66 20.88
C VAL A 275 1.21 0.24 22.13
N PRO A 276 1.75 1.47 22.02
CA PRO A 276 1.71 2.44 23.11
C PRO A 276 0.29 2.97 23.32
N LEU A 277 -0.08 3.20 24.59
CA LEU A 277 -1.22 4.04 24.91
C LEU A 277 -0.89 5.49 24.54
N ARG A 278 -1.77 6.11 23.75
CA ARG A 278 -1.66 7.48 23.27
C ARG A 278 -3.02 8.16 23.22
N ASP A 279 -3.02 9.49 23.15
CA ASP A 279 -4.19 10.29 22.85
C ASP A 279 -4.35 10.54 21.33
N GLU A 280 -5.36 11.33 20.97
CA GLU A 280 -5.64 11.71 19.57
C GLU A 280 -4.65 12.71 18.98
N ASN A 281 -3.87 13.37 19.84
CA ASN A 281 -2.78 14.27 19.44
C ASN A 281 -1.44 13.51 19.34
N MET A 282 -1.51 12.18 19.42
CA MET A 282 -0.38 11.26 19.35
C MET A 282 0.57 11.29 20.56
N GLU A 283 0.18 11.97 21.67
CA GLU A 283 0.95 12.02 22.91
C GLU A 283 0.76 10.73 23.69
N THR A 284 1.85 10.15 24.20
CA THR A 284 1.80 8.92 24.98
C THR A 284 1.40 9.17 26.44
N SER A 285 1.43 8.12 27.27
CA SER A 285 1.28 8.26 28.72
C SER A 285 2.40 9.09 29.40
N ILE A 286 3.47 9.43 28.69
CA ILE A 286 4.56 10.27 29.18
C ILE A 286 4.47 11.64 28.48
N LYS A 287 4.38 12.71 29.28
CA LYS A 287 4.28 14.08 28.78
C LYS A 287 5.46 14.44 27.88
N ASN A 288 5.18 15.15 26.79
CA ASN A 288 6.11 15.56 25.74
C ASN A 288 6.78 14.39 24.97
N LEU A 289 6.26 13.17 25.09
CA LEU A 289 6.70 12.01 24.33
C LEU A 289 5.55 11.53 23.45
N PHE A 290 5.76 11.60 22.14
CA PHE A 290 4.78 11.30 21.11
C PHE A 290 5.20 10.11 20.26
N VAL A 291 4.26 9.52 19.54
CA VAL A 291 4.47 8.38 18.62
C VAL A 291 3.77 8.62 17.30
N ALA A 292 4.30 8.15 16.16
CA ALA A 292 3.62 8.29 14.89
C ALA A 292 3.96 7.19 13.88
N GLY A 293 2.98 6.79 13.06
CA GLY A 293 3.14 5.74 12.06
C GLY A 293 3.02 4.34 12.64
N ASP A 294 3.66 3.35 12.02
CA ASP A 294 3.43 1.94 12.37
C ASP A 294 3.82 1.57 13.82
N VAL A 295 4.59 2.41 14.53
CA VAL A 295 4.86 2.24 15.95
C VAL A 295 3.62 2.50 16.82
N SER A 296 2.68 3.36 16.38
CA SER A 296 1.40 3.61 17.04
C SER A 296 0.31 2.59 16.67
N GLY A 297 0.58 1.72 15.69
CA GLY A 297 -0.34 0.70 15.18
C GLY A 297 -0.16 0.53 13.67
N ILE A 298 -0.17 -0.71 13.19
CA ILE A 298 0.10 -1.02 11.77
C ILE A 298 -1.03 -0.54 10.87
N GLU A 299 -0.73 0.39 9.96
CA GLU A 299 -1.67 0.95 8.98
C GLU A 299 -0.99 1.17 7.61
N GLU A 300 -1.50 2.09 6.79
CA GLU A 300 -0.90 2.45 5.50
C GLU A 300 -0.05 3.72 5.59
N ALA A 301 0.84 3.92 4.61
CA ALA A 301 1.75 5.05 4.57
C ALA A 301 1.06 6.41 4.68
N THR A 302 -0.14 6.55 4.09
CA THR A 302 -0.97 7.76 4.18
C THR A 302 -1.34 8.08 5.63
N ALA A 303 -1.82 7.08 6.38
CA ALA A 303 -2.14 7.25 7.80
C ALA A 303 -0.87 7.61 8.59
N ALA A 304 0.25 6.95 8.31
CA ALA A 304 1.52 7.24 8.98
C ALA A 304 2.01 8.69 8.73
N MET A 305 1.85 9.23 7.53
CA MET A 305 2.18 10.62 7.22
C MET A 305 1.30 11.59 8.01
N ILE A 306 -0.02 11.39 8.02
CA ILE A 306 -0.96 12.26 8.75
C ILE A 306 -0.72 12.19 10.26
N GLU A 307 -0.50 10.98 10.80
CA GLU A 307 -0.11 10.78 12.21
C GLU A 307 1.18 11.54 12.56
N GLY A 308 2.17 11.51 11.65
CA GLY A 308 3.39 12.30 11.76
C GLY A 308 3.09 13.81 11.82
N GLN A 309 2.27 14.30 10.89
CA GLN A 309 1.86 15.71 10.88
C GLN A 309 1.18 16.12 12.19
N ILE A 310 0.22 15.33 12.70
CA ILE A 310 -0.47 15.60 13.97
C ILE A 310 0.52 15.65 15.13
N ALA A 311 1.45 14.68 15.23
CA ALA A 311 2.45 14.64 16.29
C ALA A 311 3.36 15.88 16.25
N GLY A 312 3.86 16.25 15.06
CA GLY A 312 4.72 17.42 14.85
C GLY A 312 4.01 18.74 15.19
N LEU A 313 2.76 18.91 14.73
CA LEU A 313 1.93 20.06 15.07
C LEU A 313 1.62 20.13 16.56
N SER A 314 1.38 18.97 17.20
CA SER A 314 1.09 18.90 18.63
C SER A 314 2.28 19.32 19.49
N VAL A 315 3.51 18.94 19.09
CA VAL A 315 4.73 19.48 19.68
C VAL A 315 4.82 20.99 19.45
N ALA A 316 4.64 21.47 18.22
CA ALA A 316 4.71 22.90 17.91
C ALA A 316 3.69 23.73 18.71
N LYS A 317 2.46 23.25 18.91
CA LYS A 317 1.46 23.89 19.78
C LYS A 317 1.90 23.94 21.25
N ARG A 318 2.57 22.89 21.71
CA ARG A 318 2.98 22.70 23.11
C ARG A 318 4.15 23.58 23.51
N ILE A 319 5.25 23.52 22.75
CA ILE A 319 6.51 24.20 23.08
C ILE A 319 6.68 25.51 22.30
N GLY A 320 5.97 25.69 21.19
CA GLY A 320 5.98 26.92 20.40
C GLY A 320 5.21 28.06 21.07
N LYS A 321 5.60 29.29 20.72
CA LYS A 321 5.05 30.52 21.34
C LYS A 321 3.92 31.16 20.53
N ASN A 322 3.84 30.89 19.23
CA ASN A 322 2.96 31.59 18.28
C ASN A 322 1.99 30.63 17.55
N ASN A 323 1.04 31.18 16.80
CA ASN A 323 0.16 30.47 15.86
C ASN A 323 -0.72 29.33 16.44
N LYS A 324 -0.91 29.28 17.75
CA LYS A 324 -1.64 28.18 18.44
C LYS A 324 -3.03 27.87 17.85
N LYS A 325 -3.80 28.88 17.45
CA LYS A 325 -5.13 28.69 16.84
C LYS A 325 -5.06 28.04 15.45
N GLU A 326 -4.08 28.44 14.64
CA GLU A 326 -3.87 27.88 13.31
C GLU A 326 -3.36 26.44 13.40
N ILE A 327 -2.39 26.19 14.29
CA ILE A 327 -1.87 24.85 14.56
C ILE A 327 -3.01 23.92 15.01
N GLU A 328 -3.90 24.40 15.89
CA GLU A 328 -5.05 23.61 16.33
C GLU A 328 -5.99 23.25 15.19
N LYS A 329 -6.29 24.21 14.31
CA LYS A 329 -7.11 23.95 13.13
C LYS A 329 -6.50 22.84 12.26
N ARG A 330 -5.19 22.88 12.02
CA ARG A 330 -4.50 21.86 11.22
C ARG A 330 -4.44 20.48 11.89
N ILE A 331 -4.31 20.44 13.21
CA ILE A 331 -4.42 19.19 13.98
C ILE A 331 -5.80 18.58 13.76
N GLU A 332 -6.85 19.39 13.84
CA GLU A 332 -8.23 18.93 13.65
C GLU A 332 -8.50 18.48 12.21
N GLU A 333 -7.96 19.19 11.21
CA GLU A 333 -8.00 18.75 9.81
C GLU A 333 -7.38 17.37 9.63
N GLY A 334 -6.17 17.14 10.17
CA GLY A 334 -5.51 15.83 10.09
C GLY A 334 -6.28 14.71 10.83
N LYS A 335 -6.93 15.01 11.96
CA LYS A 335 -7.79 14.05 12.66
C LYS A 335 -9.01 13.65 11.82
N ASN A 336 -9.67 14.63 11.19
CA ASN A 336 -10.80 14.40 10.30
C ASN A 336 -10.39 13.57 9.06
N GLU A 337 -9.20 13.81 8.52
CA GLU A 337 -8.67 13.03 7.40
C GLU A 337 -8.41 11.56 7.79
N LEU A 338 -7.80 11.32 8.97
CA LEU A 338 -7.65 9.95 9.49
C LEU A 338 -9.01 9.28 9.71
N GLU A 339 -10.00 10.00 10.23
CA GLU A 339 -11.36 9.48 10.41
C GLU A 339 -11.99 9.08 9.07
N LEU A 340 -11.88 9.93 8.06
CA LEU A 340 -12.39 9.68 6.71
C LEU A 340 -11.72 8.44 6.08
N LEU A 341 -10.39 8.35 6.12
CA LEU A 341 -9.64 7.19 5.62
C LEU A 341 -10.05 5.91 6.33
N ARG A 342 -10.29 5.98 7.64
CA ARG A 342 -10.67 4.83 8.47
C ARG A 342 -12.16 4.53 8.43
N SER A 343 -13.03 5.34 7.82
CA SER A 343 -14.49 5.18 7.89
C SER A 343 -15.00 3.95 7.16
N GLY A 344 -14.41 3.60 6.01
CA GLY A 344 -14.86 2.49 5.16
C GLY A 344 -14.74 1.08 5.77
N PRO A 345 -15.26 0.05 5.09
CA PRO A 345 -15.24 -1.33 5.57
C PRO A 345 -13.82 -1.87 5.86
N VAL A 346 -12.84 -1.51 5.03
CA VAL A 346 -11.44 -1.93 5.22
C VAL A 346 -10.81 -1.35 6.49
N GLY A 347 -11.28 -0.17 6.93
CA GLY A 347 -10.82 0.47 8.17
C GLY A 347 -11.40 -0.17 9.44
N LYS A 348 -12.38 -1.09 9.36
CA LYS A 348 -13.08 -1.65 10.52
C LYS A 348 -12.13 -2.31 11.53
N LYS A 349 -11.10 -3.00 11.02
CA LYS A 349 -10.06 -3.63 11.85
C LYS A 349 -9.34 -2.57 12.70
N ILE A 350 -8.86 -1.51 12.05
CA ILE A 350 -8.17 -0.40 12.72
C ILE A 350 -9.08 0.28 13.73
N ARG A 351 -10.33 0.62 13.35
CA ARG A 351 -11.30 1.22 14.27
C ARG A 351 -11.51 0.35 15.51
N LYS A 352 -11.68 -0.96 15.36
CA LYS A 352 -11.79 -1.89 16.50
C LYS A 352 -10.54 -1.88 17.38
N GLY A 353 -9.36 -1.78 16.78
CA GLY A 353 -8.10 -1.61 17.49
C GLY A 353 -8.06 -0.31 18.31
N LEU A 354 -8.36 0.82 17.66
CA LEU A 354 -8.39 2.14 18.30
C LEU A 354 -9.43 2.24 19.42
N SER A 355 -10.59 1.57 19.31
CA SER A 355 -11.56 1.52 20.42
C SER A 355 -10.99 0.85 21.67
N LYS A 356 -10.15 -0.18 21.50
CA LYS A 356 -9.49 -0.84 22.65
C LYS A 356 -8.47 0.06 23.34
N LEU A 357 -8.03 1.13 22.66
CA LEU A 357 -7.17 2.18 23.22
C LEU A 357 -7.97 3.37 23.77
N GLY A 358 -9.30 3.40 23.61
CA GLY A 358 -10.15 4.54 24.02
C GLY A 358 -10.19 5.71 23.02
N LEU A 359 -9.79 5.52 21.75
CA LEU A 359 -9.62 6.60 20.76
C LEU A 359 -10.82 6.78 19.79
N ASN A 360 -11.96 6.16 20.07
CA ASN A 360 -13.15 6.18 19.19
C ASN A 360 -14.35 6.96 19.75
N HIS A 361 -14.21 7.67 20.87
CA HIS A 361 -15.35 8.39 21.46
C HIS A 361 -15.84 9.52 20.54
N GLY A 362 -17.12 9.49 20.14
CA GLY A 362 -17.78 10.59 19.43
C GLY A 362 -17.62 10.66 17.90
N LYS A 363 -17.04 9.62 17.27
CA LYS A 363 -16.75 9.60 15.82
C LYS A 363 -17.88 8.97 14.99
N ASN A 364 -18.39 9.68 13.98
CA ASN A 364 -19.50 9.26 13.13
C ASN A 364 -19.01 8.45 11.92
N TYR A 365 -18.53 7.24 12.17
CA TYR A 365 -17.97 6.37 11.12
C TYR A 365 -18.99 5.78 10.11
N ASN A 366 -20.22 6.28 10.02
CA ASN A 366 -21.30 5.65 9.23
C ASN A 366 -22.21 6.60 8.44
N GLU A 367 -21.82 7.86 8.21
CA GLU A 367 -22.64 8.76 7.40
C GLU A 367 -22.23 8.71 5.91
N ASN A 368 -23.21 8.51 5.03
CA ASN A 368 -23.12 8.56 3.55
C ASN A 368 -22.38 7.41 2.84
N PHE A 369 -22.66 6.16 3.22
CA PHE A 369 -22.38 5.03 2.33
C PHE A 369 -23.51 4.85 1.31
N SER A 370 -23.17 4.62 0.04
CA SER A 370 -24.16 4.12 -0.94
C SER A 370 -24.80 2.81 -0.43
N GLU A 371 -26.10 2.61 -0.67
CA GLU A 371 -26.88 1.51 -0.07
C GLU A 371 -26.46 0.11 -0.57
N GLU A 372 -25.86 -0.02 -1.76
CA GLU A 372 -25.57 -1.33 -2.35
C GLU A 372 -24.17 -1.84 -2.00
N ALA A 373 -24.06 -2.64 -0.96
CA ALA A 373 -22.89 -3.48 -0.73
C ALA A 373 -22.92 -4.66 -1.71
N LEU A 374 -22.01 -4.67 -2.69
CA LEU A 374 -21.82 -5.81 -3.59
C LEU A 374 -21.33 -7.02 -2.79
N ASP A 375 -21.91 -8.19 -3.00
CA ASP A 375 -21.28 -9.43 -2.54
C ASP A 375 -20.01 -9.67 -3.34
N ILE A 376 -18.87 -9.52 -2.67
CA ILE A 376 -17.54 -9.73 -3.23
C ILE A 376 -16.87 -10.98 -2.64
N SER A 377 -17.63 -11.88 -2.01
CA SER A 377 -17.11 -13.10 -1.40
C SER A 377 -16.28 -13.93 -2.39
N HIS A 378 -16.80 -14.14 -3.60
CA HIS A 378 -16.09 -14.82 -4.68
C HIS A 378 -14.80 -14.10 -5.06
N LEU A 379 -14.87 -12.79 -5.31
CA LEU A 379 -13.71 -11.95 -5.63
C LEU A 379 -12.64 -12.00 -4.54
N MET A 380 -13.04 -11.94 -3.28
CA MET A 380 -12.14 -12.01 -2.15
C MET A 380 -11.57 -13.40 -1.93
N LYS A 381 -12.13 -14.45 -2.53
CA LYS A 381 -11.57 -15.81 -2.50
C LYS A 381 -10.61 -16.06 -3.67
N THR A 382 -10.98 -15.62 -4.87
CA THR A 382 -10.28 -16.00 -6.11
C THR A 382 -9.41 -14.90 -6.71
N GLY A 383 -9.61 -13.64 -6.28
CA GLY A 383 -9.09 -12.46 -6.95
C GLY A 383 -9.74 -12.18 -8.31
N VAL A 384 -10.85 -12.85 -8.66
CA VAL A 384 -11.55 -12.71 -9.94
C VAL A 384 -13.00 -12.31 -9.65
N PRO A 385 -13.54 -11.25 -10.27
CA PRO A 385 -14.92 -10.84 -10.02
C PRO A 385 -15.92 -11.86 -10.57
N SER A 386 -17.06 -12.02 -9.90
CA SER A 386 -18.17 -12.84 -10.41
C SER A 386 -18.84 -12.16 -11.61
N GLU A 387 -19.63 -12.93 -12.39
CA GLU A 387 -20.45 -12.35 -13.45
C GLU A 387 -21.41 -11.28 -12.94
N GLU A 388 -21.97 -11.47 -11.74
CA GLU A 388 -22.85 -10.49 -11.09
C GLU A 388 -22.09 -9.20 -10.74
N ASN A 389 -20.88 -9.32 -10.18
CA ASN A 389 -20.02 -8.15 -9.93
C ASN A 389 -19.78 -7.38 -11.24
N LEU A 390 -19.50 -8.09 -12.33
CA LEU A 390 -19.26 -7.48 -13.64
C LEU A 390 -20.51 -6.78 -14.20
N LYS A 391 -21.68 -7.42 -14.14
CA LYS A 391 -22.95 -6.84 -14.61
C LYS A 391 -23.21 -5.47 -13.96
N ASN A 392 -22.92 -5.33 -12.66
CA ASN A 392 -23.08 -4.07 -11.92
C ASN A 392 -22.12 -2.95 -12.34
N LYS A 393 -21.14 -3.23 -13.20
CA LYS A 393 -20.17 -2.25 -13.72
C LYS A 393 -20.33 -1.96 -15.21
N LEU A 394 -21.25 -2.63 -15.88
CA LEU A 394 -21.54 -2.42 -17.29
C LEU A 394 -22.75 -1.50 -17.46
N PRO A 395 -22.87 -0.79 -18.60
CA PRO A 395 -24.09 -0.11 -18.97
C PRO A 395 -25.27 -1.09 -18.95
N SER A 396 -26.42 -0.65 -18.44
CA SER A 396 -27.67 -1.43 -18.45
C SER A 396 -28.23 -1.64 -19.86
N GLU A 397 -27.96 -0.69 -20.76
CA GLU A 397 -28.42 -0.72 -22.15
C GLU A 397 -27.24 -0.91 -23.11
N GLU A 398 -27.35 -1.92 -23.99
CA GLU A 398 -26.29 -2.24 -24.94
C GLU A 398 -25.96 -1.10 -25.90
N LYS A 399 -26.95 -0.26 -26.23
CA LYS A 399 -26.81 0.89 -27.14
C LYS A 399 -25.78 1.93 -26.66
N VAL A 400 -25.46 1.95 -25.36
CA VAL A 400 -24.41 2.82 -24.81
C VAL A 400 -23.05 2.52 -25.42
N PHE A 401 -22.77 1.24 -25.72
CA PHE A 401 -21.51 0.84 -26.38
C PHE A 401 -21.42 1.29 -27.84
N ASP A 402 -22.55 1.66 -28.46
CA ASP A 402 -22.59 2.10 -29.85
C ASP A 402 -22.29 3.59 -30.01
N LYS A 403 -22.29 4.36 -28.91
CA LYS A 403 -21.97 5.79 -28.89
C LYS A 403 -20.48 6.10 -29.05
N GLY A 404 -19.61 5.11 -28.86
CA GLY A 404 -18.16 5.26 -28.95
C GLY A 404 -17.41 4.63 -27.77
N PRO A 405 -16.17 5.07 -27.51
CA PRO A 405 -15.36 4.53 -26.44
C PRO A 405 -15.84 4.99 -25.05
N ILE A 406 -15.99 4.05 -24.12
CA ILE A 406 -16.38 4.33 -22.72
C ILE A 406 -15.43 3.68 -21.73
N ALA A 407 -15.25 4.30 -20.57
CA ALA A 407 -14.46 3.73 -19.48
C ALA A 407 -15.29 2.74 -18.65
N ILE A 408 -14.72 1.58 -18.31
CA ILE A 408 -15.28 0.59 -17.39
C ILE A 408 -14.38 0.54 -16.15
N SER A 409 -14.99 0.70 -14.97
CA SER A 409 -14.33 0.57 -13.68
C SER A 409 -14.59 -0.82 -13.10
N GLU A 410 -13.54 -1.62 -12.92
CA GLU A 410 -13.59 -2.93 -12.24
C GLU A 410 -13.10 -2.83 -10.79
N CYS A 411 -13.48 -1.75 -10.11
CA CYS A 411 -13.36 -1.64 -8.66
C CYS A 411 -14.65 -2.17 -8.02
N PHE A 412 -14.56 -3.15 -7.12
CA PHE A 412 -15.75 -3.77 -6.48
C PHE A 412 -15.74 -3.68 -4.96
N GLN A 413 -14.60 -3.33 -4.36
CA GLN A 413 -14.43 -3.23 -2.92
C GLN A 413 -14.41 -1.77 -2.50
N ARG A 414 -14.99 -1.49 -1.33
CA ARG A 414 -14.97 -0.16 -0.69
C ARG A 414 -13.68 0.04 0.10
N PHE A 415 -12.78 0.86 -0.42
CA PHE A 415 -11.54 1.31 0.21
C PHE A 415 -11.23 2.75 -0.23
N PRO A 416 -10.49 3.55 0.56
CA PRO A 416 -10.30 4.97 0.27
C PRO A 416 -9.41 5.18 -0.96
N CYS A 417 -9.98 5.63 -2.10
CA CYS A 417 -9.22 5.89 -3.33
C CYS A 417 -9.96 6.79 -4.33
N ASP A 418 -9.45 8.01 -4.60
CA ASP A 418 -10.02 8.98 -5.56
C ASP A 418 -9.24 9.29 -6.87
N PRO A 419 -8.04 8.73 -7.20
CA PRO A 419 -7.28 9.14 -8.39
C PRO A 419 -8.02 9.09 -9.73
N CYS A 420 -8.92 8.11 -9.95
CA CYS A 420 -9.70 8.03 -11.19
C CYS A 420 -10.78 9.12 -11.28
N VAL A 421 -11.34 9.54 -10.14
CA VAL A 421 -12.31 10.63 -10.03
C VAL A 421 -11.60 11.95 -10.32
N LYS A 422 -10.51 12.23 -9.61
CA LYS A 422 -9.76 13.51 -9.72
C LYS A 422 -9.10 13.72 -11.07
N SER A 423 -8.68 12.65 -11.73
CA SER A 423 -8.03 12.75 -13.04
C SER A 423 -8.98 12.87 -14.22
N CYS A 424 -10.30 12.74 -14.02
CA CYS A 424 -11.27 12.79 -15.12
C CYS A 424 -11.56 14.25 -15.54
N PRO A 425 -11.15 14.70 -16.73
CA PRO A 425 -11.37 16.09 -17.15
C PRO A 425 -12.83 16.39 -17.53
N PHE A 426 -13.68 15.37 -17.61
CA PHE A 426 -15.09 15.47 -18.00
C PHE A 426 -16.05 15.28 -16.82
N ASN A 427 -15.53 15.09 -15.59
CA ASN A 427 -16.34 14.75 -14.41
C ASN A 427 -17.29 13.56 -14.64
N ALA A 428 -16.84 12.59 -15.46
CA ALA A 428 -17.59 11.39 -15.79
C ALA A 428 -17.40 10.26 -14.78
N ILE A 429 -16.54 10.44 -13.77
CA ILE A 429 -16.29 9.45 -12.71
C ILE A 429 -16.55 10.11 -11.36
N SER A 430 -17.33 9.45 -10.50
CA SER A 430 -17.73 9.97 -9.19
C SER A 430 -17.67 8.88 -8.12
N GLU A 431 -17.33 9.27 -6.89
CA GLU A 431 -17.44 8.47 -5.66
C GLU A 431 -18.55 9.01 -4.73
N ASN A 432 -19.42 9.88 -5.23
CA ASN A 432 -20.55 10.46 -4.52
C ASN A 432 -20.17 11.10 -3.16
N GLY A 433 -19.02 11.78 -3.13
CA GLY A 433 -18.59 12.58 -1.98
C GLY A 433 -17.91 11.83 -0.84
N ASN A 434 -17.78 10.51 -0.92
CA ASN A 434 -17.00 9.72 0.06
C ASN A 434 -15.97 8.85 -0.65
N ILE A 435 -14.70 9.07 -0.32
CA ILE A 435 -13.54 8.38 -0.91
C ILE A 435 -13.57 6.85 -0.73
N ASN A 436 -14.34 6.34 0.22
CA ASN A 436 -14.51 4.91 0.46
C ASN A 436 -15.60 4.28 -0.43
N ASN A 437 -16.37 5.06 -1.18
CA ASN A 437 -17.34 4.53 -2.11
C ASN A 437 -16.64 3.93 -3.33
N ILE A 438 -17.34 3.00 -3.97
CA ILE A 438 -16.86 2.43 -5.22
C ILE A 438 -17.08 3.46 -6.33
N PRO A 439 -16.08 3.78 -7.17
CA PRO A 439 -16.26 4.74 -8.24
C PRO A 439 -17.30 4.25 -9.26
N TYR A 440 -18.18 5.15 -9.65
CA TYR A 440 -19.18 5.01 -10.70
C TYR A 440 -18.75 5.82 -11.94
N VAL A 441 -19.02 5.29 -13.14
CA VAL A 441 -18.77 5.98 -14.41
C VAL A 441 -20.10 6.39 -15.02
N ASP A 442 -20.28 7.68 -15.22
CA ASP A 442 -21.36 8.26 -16.02
C ASP A 442 -21.00 8.07 -17.51
N PHE A 443 -21.61 7.05 -18.13
CA PHE A 443 -21.32 6.68 -19.50
C PHE A 443 -21.77 7.73 -20.53
N GLU A 444 -22.70 8.61 -20.19
CA GLU A 444 -23.15 9.70 -21.08
C GLU A 444 -22.13 10.83 -21.14
N LYS A 445 -21.39 11.06 -20.05
CA LYS A 445 -20.30 12.06 -20.01
C LYS A 445 -18.94 11.49 -20.44
N CYS A 446 -18.79 10.17 -20.40
CA CYS A 446 -17.51 9.54 -20.67
C CYS A 446 -17.13 9.63 -22.16
N THR A 447 -15.96 10.17 -22.45
CA THR A 447 -15.42 10.27 -23.82
C THR A 447 -14.43 9.16 -24.18
N GLY A 448 -14.14 8.26 -23.24
CA GLY A 448 -13.16 7.18 -23.45
C GLY A 448 -11.71 7.65 -23.64
N CYS A 449 -11.33 8.83 -23.13
CA CYS A 449 -9.98 9.39 -23.33
C CYS A 449 -8.83 8.52 -22.78
N GLY A 450 -9.10 7.64 -21.80
CA GLY A 450 -8.11 6.70 -21.25
C GLY A 450 -7.22 7.24 -20.14
N ILE A 451 -7.39 8.49 -19.70
CA ILE A 451 -6.59 9.08 -18.60
C ILE A 451 -6.70 8.24 -17.31
N CYS A 452 -7.93 7.86 -16.95
CA CYS A 452 -8.21 7.05 -15.77
C CYS A 452 -7.50 5.68 -15.77
N VAL A 453 -7.21 5.12 -16.95
CA VAL A 453 -6.45 3.85 -17.10
C VAL A 453 -5.04 4.00 -16.55
N SER A 454 -4.34 5.07 -16.92
CA SER A 454 -2.96 5.33 -16.47
C SER A 454 -2.84 5.83 -15.03
N LYS A 455 -3.90 6.44 -14.49
CA LYS A 455 -3.91 7.02 -13.14
C LYS A 455 -4.38 6.07 -12.05
N CYS A 456 -5.07 4.98 -12.41
CA CYS A 456 -5.60 4.02 -11.45
C CYS A 456 -4.47 3.25 -10.73
N PRO A 457 -4.29 3.37 -9.39
CA PRO A 457 -3.28 2.61 -8.66
C PRO A 457 -3.50 1.09 -8.73
N GLY A 458 -4.77 0.67 -8.73
CA GLY A 458 -5.18 -0.73 -8.82
C GLY A 458 -5.17 -1.33 -10.23
N LEU A 459 -4.86 -0.53 -11.27
CA LEU A 459 -4.99 -0.92 -12.68
C LEU A 459 -6.36 -1.51 -13.06
N ALA A 460 -7.43 -1.00 -12.42
CA ALA A 460 -8.80 -1.50 -12.53
C ALA A 460 -9.69 -0.71 -13.50
N MET A 461 -9.10 0.26 -14.22
CA MET A 461 -9.80 1.06 -15.23
C MET A 461 -9.43 0.56 -16.62
N PHE A 462 -10.45 0.40 -17.47
CA PHE A 462 -10.31 0.03 -18.88
C PHE A 462 -11.15 0.96 -19.73
N VAL A 463 -10.80 1.13 -21.00
CA VAL A 463 -11.72 1.75 -21.98
C VAL A 463 -12.05 0.73 -23.04
N VAL A 464 -13.33 0.63 -23.41
CA VAL A 464 -13.78 -0.25 -24.48
C VAL A 464 -14.43 0.57 -25.58
N HIS A 465 -14.05 0.28 -26.82
CA HIS A 465 -14.68 0.80 -28.03
C HIS A 465 -15.19 -0.40 -28.82
N LYS A 466 -16.48 -0.73 -28.65
CA LYS A 466 -17.09 -1.96 -29.19
C LYS A 466 -17.07 -1.98 -30.72
N ASN A 467 -17.39 -0.86 -31.36
CA ASN A 467 -17.56 -0.75 -32.80
C ASN A 467 -16.40 0.02 -33.46
N PHE A 468 -15.17 -0.43 -33.22
CA PHE A 468 -14.01 0.16 -33.90
C PHE A 468 -14.01 -0.15 -35.42
N SER A 469 -14.42 -1.37 -35.77
CA SER A 469 -14.83 -1.76 -37.12
C SER A 469 -16.05 -2.68 -37.06
N GLU A 470 -16.48 -3.20 -38.21
CA GLU A 470 -17.55 -4.20 -38.27
C GLU A 470 -17.20 -5.47 -37.46
N THR A 471 -15.93 -5.88 -37.46
CA THR A 471 -15.46 -7.17 -36.89
C THR A 471 -14.55 -7.02 -35.68
N THR A 472 -14.01 -5.82 -35.42
CA THR A 472 -13.04 -5.57 -34.35
C THR A 472 -13.51 -4.51 -33.37
N SER A 473 -12.94 -4.59 -32.17
CA SER A 473 -13.11 -3.65 -31.06
C SER A 473 -11.75 -3.19 -30.59
N VAL A 474 -11.70 -2.07 -29.86
CA VAL A 474 -10.47 -1.60 -29.21
C VAL A 474 -10.66 -1.62 -27.71
N VAL A 475 -9.70 -2.18 -26.99
CA VAL A 475 -9.63 -2.11 -25.52
C VAL A 475 -8.36 -1.37 -25.12
N ILE A 476 -8.50 -0.35 -24.27
CA ILE A 476 -7.37 0.36 -23.66
C ILE A 476 -7.08 -0.27 -22.31
N MET A 477 -5.89 -0.85 -22.17
CA MET A 477 -5.42 -1.53 -20.96
C MET A 477 -4.18 -0.85 -20.38
N PRO A 478 -4.01 -0.87 -19.04
CA PRO A 478 -2.79 -0.36 -18.42
C PRO A 478 -1.63 -1.35 -18.61
N TYR A 479 -0.40 -0.83 -18.73
CA TYR A 479 0.81 -1.64 -18.87
C TYR A 479 1.98 -1.03 -18.09
N GLU A 480 2.67 -1.84 -17.27
CA GLU A 480 3.79 -1.40 -16.42
C GLU A 480 4.98 -2.37 -16.46
N PHE A 481 5.14 -3.13 -17.56
CA PHE A 481 6.20 -4.13 -17.72
C PHE A 481 7.22 -3.72 -18.78
N LEU A 482 8.32 -4.49 -18.84
CA LEU A 482 9.27 -4.48 -19.95
C LEU A 482 9.22 -5.87 -20.64
N PRO A 483 9.53 -5.96 -21.94
CA PRO A 483 9.76 -4.85 -22.87
C PRO A 483 8.50 -4.00 -23.09
N ARG A 484 8.66 -2.74 -23.51
CA ARG A 484 7.50 -1.88 -23.82
C ARG A 484 6.92 -2.26 -25.18
N PRO A 485 5.58 -2.26 -25.34
CA PRO A 485 4.98 -2.54 -26.63
C PRO A 485 5.30 -1.46 -27.66
N HIS A 486 5.17 -1.79 -28.94
CA HIS A 486 5.30 -0.86 -30.06
C HIS A 486 4.03 -0.83 -30.92
N LYS A 487 3.76 0.32 -31.55
CA LYS A 487 2.60 0.44 -32.45
C LYS A 487 2.77 -0.50 -33.64
N GLY A 488 1.73 -1.28 -33.92
CA GLY A 488 1.68 -2.28 -34.99
C GLY A 488 2.03 -3.69 -34.53
N GLU A 489 2.58 -3.85 -33.32
CA GLU A 489 2.96 -5.14 -32.75
C GLU A 489 1.74 -6.02 -32.46
N ILE A 490 1.94 -7.34 -32.63
CA ILE A 490 0.96 -8.36 -32.27
C ILE A 490 1.30 -8.86 -30.87
N VAL A 491 0.32 -8.83 -29.98
CA VAL A 491 0.46 -9.21 -28.57
C VAL A 491 -0.58 -10.23 -28.18
N LYS A 492 -0.24 -11.11 -27.24
CA LYS A 492 -1.20 -12.08 -26.68
C LYS A 492 -2.11 -11.37 -25.69
N VAL A 493 -3.42 -11.53 -25.85
CA VAL A 493 -4.45 -10.91 -24.99
C VAL A 493 -5.07 -11.97 -24.08
N PHE A 494 -5.29 -11.60 -22.82
CA PHE A 494 -5.75 -12.49 -21.75
C PHE A 494 -6.99 -11.94 -21.03
N ASP A 495 -7.74 -12.85 -20.42
CA ASP A 495 -8.89 -12.55 -19.58
C ASP A 495 -8.52 -12.20 -18.12
N ARG A 496 -9.52 -12.20 -17.23
CA ARG A 496 -9.37 -11.89 -15.80
C ARG A 496 -8.65 -12.97 -14.99
N GLU A 497 -8.62 -14.19 -15.51
CA GLU A 497 -7.93 -15.34 -14.91
C GLU A 497 -6.51 -15.52 -15.48
N GLY A 498 -6.13 -14.71 -16.47
CA GLY A 498 -4.86 -14.86 -17.18
C GLY A 498 -4.90 -15.96 -18.25
N LYS A 499 -6.08 -16.36 -18.72
CA LYS A 499 -6.24 -17.31 -19.84
C LYS A 499 -6.18 -16.57 -21.16
N TYR A 500 -5.50 -17.18 -22.14
CA TYR A 500 -5.36 -16.62 -23.48
C TYR A 500 -6.71 -16.53 -24.18
N LEU A 501 -6.97 -15.39 -24.83
CA LEU A 501 -8.20 -15.12 -25.58
C LEU A 501 -7.95 -15.08 -27.10
N CYS A 502 -7.00 -14.24 -27.50
CA CYS A 502 -6.69 -13.97 -28.91
C CYS A 502 -5.37 -13.21 -29.03
N ASP A 503 -4.85 -13.15 -30.25
CA ASP A 503 -3.84 -12.19 -30.64
C ASP A 503 -4.51 -10.84 -30.93
N GLY A 504 -3.91 -9.77 -30.41
CA GLY A 504 -4.37 -8.40 -30.58
C GLY A 504 -3.30 -7.52 -31.20
N LYS A 505 -3.70 -6.46 -31.89
CA LYS A 505 -2.78 -5.51 -32.52
C LYS A 505 -2.68 -4.22 -31.70
N VAL A 506 -1.47 -3.81 -31.33
CA VAL A 506 -1.25 -2.53 -30.65
C VAL A 506 -1.46 -1.39 -31.65
N ILE A 507 -2.48 -0.55 -31.44
CA ILE A 507 -2.80 0.55 -32.38
C ILE A 507 -2.38 1.92 -31.86
N ARG A 508 -2.29 2.10 -30.54
CA ARG A 508 -1.89 3.37 -29.90
C ARG A 508 -1.32 3.12 -28.51
N ILE A 509 -0.29 3.88 -28.16
CA ILE A 509 0.35 3.83 -26.85
C ILE A 509 0.40 5.26 -26.30
N LEU A 510 -0.09 5.46 -25.08
CA LEU A 510 0.10 6.68 -24.31
C LEU A 510 1.04 6.37 -23.16
N ASP A 511 2.27 6.88 -23.20
CA ASP A 511 3.35 6.54 -22.25
C ASP A 511 4.31 7.72 -22.04
N GLY A 512 3.75 8.91 -21.83
CA GLY A 512 4.50 10.11 -21.53
C GLY A 512 4.71 10.33 -20.04
N LYS A 513 5.33 11.47 -19.68
CA LYS A 513 5.52 11.90 -18.28
C LYS A 513 4.21 11.92 -17.49
N PHE A 514 3.09 12.25 -18.15
CA PHE A 514 1.77 12.27 -17.51
C PHE A 514 1.31 10.87 -17.05
N GLN A 515 1.63 9.83 -17.82
CA GLN A 515 1.28 8.44 -17.50
C GLN A 515 2.20 7.82 -16.44
N ASP A 516 3.36 8.43 -16.16
CA ASP A 516 4.26 8.07 -15.06
C ASP A 516 4.47 6.55 -14.91
N LYS A 517 5.07 5.97 -15.96
CA LYS A 517 5.43 4.53 -16.07
C LYS A 517 4.24 3.57 -16.04
N THR A 518 3.01 4.06 -16.21
CA THR A 518 1.79 3.26 -16.40
C THR A 518 1.19 3.59 -17.76
N ALA A 519 1.68 2.93 -18.81
CA ALA A 519 1.21 3.18 -20.17
C ALA A 519 -0.26 2.80 -20.33
N ALA A 520 -1.02 3.57 -21.11
CA ALA A 520 -2.36 3.19 -21.56
C ALA A 520 -2.28 2.75 -23.02
N VAL A 521 -2.48 1.46 -23.25
CA VAL A 521 -2.23 0.80 -24.55
C VAL A 521 -3.55 0.40 -25.17
N SER A 522 -3.85 0.93 -26.35
CA SER A 522 -5.02 0.59 -27.15
C SER A 522 -4.69 -0.62 -28.02
N ILE A 523 -5.44 -1.70 -27.81
CA ILE A 523 -5.27 -2.97 -28.53
C ILE A 523 -6.54 -3.27 -29.30
N GLU A 524 -6.40 -3.45 -30.61
CA GLU A 524 -7.45 -3.93 -31.49
C GLU A 524 -7.57 -5.45 -31.38
N ILE A 525 -8.79 -5.94 -31.12
CA ILE A 525 -9.10 -7.36 -30.90
C ILE A 525 -10.43 -7.74 -31.57
N PRO A 526 -10.71 -9.03 -31.81
CA PRO A 526 -12.00 -9.48 -32.30
C PRO A 526 -13.15 -9.02 -31.41
N LYS A 527 -14.23 -8.52 -32.01
CA LYS A 527 -15.35 -7.86 -31.32
C LYS A 527 -15.96 -8.69 -30.19
N ARG A 528 -15.96 -10.02 -30.30
CA ARG A 528 -16.50 -10.93 -29.25
C ARG A 528 -15.76 -10.86 -27.90
N TYR A 529 -14.52 -10.34 -27.85
CA TYR A 529 -13.69 -10.33 -26.66
C TYR A 529 -13.62 -8.99 -25.91
N TYR A 530 -14.31 -7.94 -26.37
CA TYR A 530 -14.16 -6.57 -25.83
C TYR A 530 -14.46 -6.44 -24.33
N LEU A 531 -15.37 -7.24 -23.78
CA LEU A 531 -15.68 -7.28 -22.34
C LEU A 531 -14.84 -8.32 -21.56
N GLN A 532 -14.10 -9.17 -22.26
CA GLN A 532 -13.30 -10.25 -21.68
C GLN A 532 -11.82 -9.86 -21.55
N ALA A 533 -11.27 -9.15 -22.53
CA ALA A 533 -9.87 -8.74 -22.57
C ALA A 533 -9.53 -7.78 -21.43
N ARG A 534 -8.59 -8.18 -20.55
CA ARG A 534 -8.20 -7.41 -19.36
C ARG A 534 -6.71 -7.35 -19.08
N ASN A 535 -5.92 -8.09 -19.85
CA ASN A 535 -4.47 -8.03 -19.82
C ASN A 535 -3.87 -8.41 -21.18
N PHE A 536 -2.60 -8.11 -21.40
CA PHE A 536 -1.85 -8.57 -22.55
C PHE A 536 -0.38 -8.78 -22.18
N LYS A 537 0.34 -9.58 -22.98
CA LYS A 537 1.78 -9.78 -22.85
C LYS A 537 2.46 -9.46 -24.17
N VAL A 538 3.57 -8.73 -24.07
CA VAL A 538 4.53 -8.50 -25.15
C VAL A 538 5.47 -9.70 -25.14
N GLU A 539 5.71 -10.32 -26.29
CA GLU A 539 6.69 -11.41 -26.38
C GLU A 539 8.10 -10.84 -26.32
N GLU A 540 9.01 -11.55 -25.65
CA GLU A 540 10.44 -11.18 -25.56
C GLU A 540 11.21 -11.52 -26.83
#